data_AF-A0AA38NRU3-F1
#
_entry.id   AF-A0AA38NRU3-F1
#
_cell.length_a   1.000
_cell.length_b   1.000
_cell.length_c   1.000
_cell.angle_alpha   90.00
_cell.angle_beta   90.00
_cell.angle_gamma   90.00
#
_symmetry.space_group_name_H-M   'P 1'
#
loop_
_entity.id
_entity.type
_entity.pdbx_description
1 polymer ?
#
loop_
_entity_poly.entity_id
_entity_poly.type
_entity_poly.pdbx_seq_one_letter_code
_entity_poly.pdbx_strand_id
1 'polypeptide(L)'
;MDTPVLEIPRSTLMHVSLACSSGELRTMESIINFSRSGCSLPVELLLLIRAHLLIELTDHLIVRSSSALQRYETSLRYLLCPECIAYNQDVFGNDVWGWEQFSGACACFNTRYRSISSPIAIRRMNSSSPTLSFHTLNPKKFTNRHHWLEFYLSMKALRLIQNCPYRESVGGDSKAIWDLVSRVLEGYGCQSIRARRSYAGRDLALSSRGLESCLIVPQERLLGVTEDCTTLQRVERDLALSVEYDSRPTRGLTSKLPRIERLSFGRGISDRRSSVISKSKFALSKVACSLQTVFLTALSIPLSIVTLFLTIVCFYYRPWAFRIL
;
A
#
# COMPACT_ATOMS: atom_id res chain seq x y z
N MET A 1 8.04 29.55 -18.23
CA MET A 1 9.02 28.69 -17.57
C MET A 1 8.22 27.70 -16.76
N ASP A 2 8.08 26.48 -17.27
CA ASP A 2 7.25 25.46 -16.65
C ASP A 2 7.91 25.00 -15.36
N THR A 3 7.16 25.11 -14.27
CA THR A 3 7.58 24.70 -12.94
C THR A 3 7.80 23.19 -12.94
N PRO A 4 8.98 22.66 -12.54
CA PRO A 4 9.15 21.22 -12.44
C PRO A 4 8.20 20.71 -11.36
N VAL A 5 7.24 19.88 -11.78
CA VAL A 5 6.21 19.31 -10.91
C VAL A 5 6.20 17.80 -11.15
N LEU A 6 6.21 17.05 -10.06
CA LEU A 6 6.11 15.60 -10.11
C LEU A 6 4.65 15.21 -9.81
N GLU A 7 3.96 14.67 -10.81
CA GLU A 7 2.57 14.21 -10.69
C GLU A 7 2.52 12.72 -10.38
N ILE A 8 1.90 12.36 -9.25
CA ILE A 8 1.85 10.97 -8.76
C ILE A 8 0.44 10.63 -8.29
N PRO A 9 -0.05 9.39 -8.50
CA PRO A 9 -1.31 8.94 -7.92
C PRO A 9 -1.35 9.09 -6.40
N ARG A 10 -2.45 9.62 -5.87
CA ARG A 10 -2.66 9.84 -4.43
C ARG A 10 -2.51 8.56 -3.63
N SER A 11 -3.08 7.47 -4.14
CA SER A 11 -3.00 6.15 -3.53
C SER A 11 -1.54 5.71 -3.37
N THR A 12 -0.72 5.81 -4.42
CA THR A 12 0.71 5.46 -4.39
C THR A 12 1.44 6.26 -3.33
N LEU A 13 1.27 7.59 -3.33
CA LEU A 13 1.94 8.47 -2.36
C LEU A 13 1.57 8.12 -0.91
N MET A 14 0.31 7.80 -0.63
CA MET A 14 -0.12 7.38 0.71
C MET A 14 0.49 6.04 1.13
N HIS A 15 0.52 5.04 0.25
CA HIS A 15 1.09 3.72 0.57
C HIS A 15 2.60 3.80 0.80
N VAL A 16 3.32 4.50 -0.09
CA VAL A 16 4.77 4.73 0.05
C VAL A 16 5.09 5.46 1.34
N SER A 17 4.36 6.52 1.68
CA SER A 17 4.58 7.27 2.93
C SER A 17 4.37 6.39 4.17
N LEU A 18 3.38 5.49 4.11
CA LEU A 18 3.13 4.53 5.17
C LEU A 18 4.21 3.45 5.26
N ALA A 19 4.75 3.00 4.12
CA ALA A 19 5.88 2.07 4.05
C ALA A 19 7.17 2.71 4.60
N CYS A 20 7.48 3.96 4.23
CA CYS A 20 8.61 4.71 4.79
C CYS A 20 8.55 4.83 6.32
N SER A 21 7.35 4.90 6.88
CA SER A 21 7.13 5.04 8.31
C SER A 21 7.01 3.71 9.06
N SER A 22 7.17 2.57 8.37
CA SER A 22 7.04 1.25 8.96
C SER A 22 8.21 0.93 9.90
N GLY A 23 8.02 -0.01 10.82
CA GLY A 23 9.06 -0.42 11.77
C GLY A 23 10.27 -1.07 11.09
N GLU A 24 10.02 -1.76 9.98
CA GLU A 24 11.04 -2.43 9.16
C GLU A 24 11.98 -1.41 8.52
N LEU A 25 11.45 -0.38 7.84
CA LEU A 25 12.29 0.66 7.26
C LEU A 25 13.00 1.50 8.32
N ARG A 26 12.33 1.84 9.42
CA ARG A 26 12.96 2.59 10.51
C ARG A 26 14.12 1.83 11.15
N THR A 27 13.98 0.51 11.32
CA THR A 27 15.09 -0.35 11.77
C THR A 27 16.23 -0.34 10.76
N MET A 28 15.93 -0.46 9.48
CA MET A 28 16.94 -0.41 8.41
C MET A 28 17.68 0.93 8.37
N GLU A 29 16.96 2.04 8.50
CA GLU A 29 17.55 3.39 8.58
C GLU A 29 18.43 3.55 9.83
N SER A 30 18.01 2.98 10.95
CA SER A 30 18.83 2.95 12.18
C SER A 30 20.13 2.20 11.92
N ILE A 31 20.08 1.01 11.30
CA ILE A 31 21.28 0.23 10.94
C ILE A 31 22.20 1.04 10.03
N ILE A 32 21.66 1.70 8.99
CA ILE A 32 22.45 2.54 8.07
C ILE A 32 23.16 3.68 8.83
N ASN A 33 22.47 4.32 9.76
CA ASN A 33 23.02 5.41 10.56
C ASN A 33 24.11 4.92 11.53
N PHE A 34 23.91 3.77 12.17
CA PHE A 34 24.91 3.16 13.08
C PHE A 34 26.07 2.50 12.33
N SER A 35 25.90 2.09 11.07
CA SER A 35 26.95 1.38 10.31
C SER A 35 28.23 2.18 10.13
N ARG A 36 28.18 3.51 10.31
CA ARG A 36 29.33 4.41 10.32
C ARG A 36 30.36 4.10 11.41
N SER A 37 30.00 3.33 12.45
CA SER A 37 30.88 2.97 13.56
C SER A 37 31.46 1.55 13.51
N GLY A 38 31.28 0.81 12.40
CA GLY A 38 31.96 -0.50 12.21
C GLY A 38 31.06 -1.68 11.85
N CYS A 39 29.93 -1.49 11.16
CA CYS A 39 29.18 -2.62 10.61
C CYS A 39 29.93 -3.31 9.45
N SER A 40 29.63 -4.59 9.25
CA SER A 40 30.30 -5.46 8.28
C SER A 40 29.86 -5.28 6.82
N LEU A 41 28.76 -4.56 6.56
CA LEU A 41 28.20 -4.37 5.22
C LEU A 41 28.49 -2.96 4.67
N PRO A 42 28.98 -2.83 3.43
CA PRO A 42 29.10 -1.55 2.74
C PRO A 42 27.75 -0.81 2.67
N VAL A 43 27.78 0.51 2.84
CA VAL A 43 26.58 1.37 2.87
C VAL A 43 25.78 1.28 1.56
N GLU A 44 26.45 1.05 0.44
CA GLU A 44 25.84 0.89 -0.88
C GLU A 44 24.89 -0.32 -0.91
N LEU A 45 25.28 -1.42 -0.27
CA LEU A 45 24.44 -2.61 -0.16
C LEU A 45 23.25 -2.34 0.78
N LEU A 46 23.47 -1.61 1.87
CA LEU A 46 22.38 -1.26 2.78
C LEU A 46 21.35 -0.33 2.12
N LEU A 47 21.79 0.64 1.31
CA LEU A 47 20.89 1.50 0.53
C LEU A 47 20.12 0.71 -0.53
N LEU A 48 20.76 -0.27 -1.18
CA LEU A 48 20.10 -1.16 -2.12
C LEU A 48 19.02 -2.02 -1.43
N ILE A 49 19.34 -2.60 -0.27
CA ILE A 49 18.38 -3.36 0.54
C ILE A 49 17.22 -2.48 0.98
N ARG A 50 17.49 -1.24 1.43
CA ARG A 50 16.44 -0.25 1.80
C ARG A 50 15.49 0.03 0.63
N ALA A 51 16.03 0.26 -0.57
CA ALA A 51 15.22 0.54 -1.76
C ALA A 51 14.32 -0.64 -2.13
N HIS A 52 14.85 -1.87 -2.12
CA HIS A 52 14.04 -3.07 -2.36
C HIS A 52 12.98 -3.29 -1.28
N LEU A 53 13.34 -3.11 -0.02
CA LEU A 53 12.42 -3.26 1.10
C LEU A 53 11.26 -2.27 1.00
N LEU A 54 11.51 -1.03 0.59
CA LEU A 54 10.47 -0.02 0.39
C LEU A 54 9.46 -0.44 -0.68
N ILE A 55 9.92 -0.95 -1.82
CA ILE A 55 9.07 -1.40 -2.92
C ILE A 55 8.19 -2.57 -2.47
N GLU A 56 8.80 -3.60 -1.85
CA GLU A 56 8.09 -4.78 -1.36
C GLU A 56 7.03 -4.43 -0.30
N LEU A 57 7.35 -3.54 0.63
CA LEU A 57 6.39 -3.09 1.64
C LEU A 57 5.25 -2.26 1.03
N THR A 58 5.57 -1.41 0.06
CA THR A 58 4.56 -0.62 -0.65
C THR A 58 3.59 -1.54 -1.40
N ASP A 59 4.12 -2.52 -2.14
CA ASP A 59 3.30 -3.51 -2.85
C ASP A 59 2.43 -4.33 -1.88
N HIS A 60 3.02 -4.82 -0.78
CA HIS A 60 2.27 -5.54 0.25
C HIS A 60 1.12 -4.70 0.82
N LEU A 61 1.35 -3.40 1.07
CA LEU A 61 0.32 -2.50 1.56
C LEU A 61 -0.79 -2.27 0.52
N ILE A 62 -0.45 -2.14 -0.76
CA ILE A 62 -1.41 -2.01 -1.87
C ILE A 62 -2.28 -3.27 -2.00
N VAL A 63 -1.66 -4.46 -2.00
CA VAL A 63 -2.39 -5.74 -2.06
C VAL A 63 -3.32 -5.89 -0.84
N ARG A 64 -2.83 -5.52 0.34
CA ARG A 64 -3.60 -5.61 1.59
C ARG A 64 -4.77 -4.64 1.63
N SER A 65 -4.57 -3.39 1.20
CA SER A 65 -5.64 -2.38 1.16
C SER A 65 -6.69 -2.74 0.10
N SER A 66 -6.27 -3.27 -1.05
CA SER A 66 -7.16 -3.77 -2.11
C SER A 66 -8.02 -4.95 -1.63
N SER A 67 -7.40 -5.93 -0.94
CA SER A 67 -8.16 -7.06 -0.35
C SER A 67 -9.14 -6.57 0.72
N ALA A 68 -8.75 -5.60 1.54
CA ALA A 68 -9.63 -5.01 2.54
C ALA A 68 -10.80 -4.23 1.91
N LEU A 69 -10.56 -3.52 0.80
CA LEU A 69 -11.61 -2.83 0.03
C LEU A 69 -12.61 -3.84 -0.53
N GLN A 70 -12.13 -4.91 -1.15
CA GLN A 70 -12.98 -5.97 -1.69
C GLN A 70 -13.86 -6.60 -0.60
N ARG A 71 -13.30 -6.86 0.59
CA ARG A 71 -14.09 -7.35 1.75
C ARG A 71 -15.15 -6.35 2.18
N TYR A 72 -14.80 -5.06 2.24
CA TYR A 72 -15.76 -4.01 2.57
C TYR A 72 -16.92 -3.96 1.55
N GLU A 73 -16.61 -3.94 0.26
CA GLU A 73 -17.62 -3.97 -0.81
C GLU A 73 -18.47 -5.24 -0.78
N THR A 74 -17.88 -6.39 -0.47
CA THR A 74 -18.62 -7.65 -0.32
C THR A 74 -19.56 -7.57 0.88
N SER A 75 -19.10 -7.03 2.01
CA SER A 75 -19.94 -6.77 3.18
C SER A 75 -21.09 -5.81 2.89
N LEU A 76 -20.89 -4.80 2.03
CA LEU A 76 -21.97 -3.93 1.56
C LEU A 76 -23.01 -4.71 0.73
N ARG A 77 -22.57 -5.56 -0.20
CA ARG A 77 -23.49 -6.42 -0.98
C ARG A 77 -24.30 -7.36 -0.09
N TYR A 78 -23.70 -7.89 0.98
CA TYR A 78 -24.40 -8.75 1.95
C TYR A 78 -25.51 -8.05 2.76
N LEU A 79 -25.61 -6.71 2.71
CA LEU A 79 -26.75 -5.99 3.28
C LEU A 79 -28.03 -6.14 2.41
N LEU A 80 -27.89 -6.61 1.18
CA LEU A 80 -28.98 -6.82 0.23
C LEU A 80 -29.31 -8.32 0.09
N CYS A 81 -30.58 -8.65 -0.18
CA CYS A 81 -30.96 -10.00 -0.58
C CYS A 81 -30.51 -10.27 -2.03
N PRO A 82 -30.43 -11.54 -2.48
CA PRO A 82 -29.98 -11.88 -3.83
C PRO A 82 -30.74 -11.16 -4.94
N GLU A 83 -32.06 -11.00 -4.80
CA GLU A 83 -32.90 -10.29 -5.78
C GLU A 83 -32.57 -8.80 -5.84
N CYS A 84 -32.40 -8.13 -4.68
CA CYS A 84 -31.98 -6.74 -4.65
C CYS A 84 -30.56 -6.55 -5.19
N ILE A 85 -29.65 -7.51 -4.99
CA ILE A 85 -28.30 -7.47 -5.59
C ILE A 85 -28.41 -7.52 -7.11
N ALA A 86 -29.14 -8.49 -7.65
CA ALA A 86 -29.34 -8.64 -9.10
C ALA A 86 -29.94 -7.36 -9.72
N TYR A 87 -31.00 -6.81 -9.12
CA TYR A 87 -31.60 -5.56 -9.55
C TYR A 87 -30.60 -4.39 -9.58
N ASN A 88 -29.80 -4.19 -8.52
CA ASN A 88 -28.82 -3.11 -8.49
C ASN A 88 -27.70 -3.33 -9.51
N GLN A 89 -27.29 -4.58 -9.74
CA GLN A 89 -26.31 -4.92 -10.77
C GLN A 89 -26.83 -4.63 -12.19
N ASP A 90 -28.10 -4.92 -12.46
CA ASP A 90 -28.71 -4.69 -13.76
C ASP A 90 -28.92 -3.20 -14.05
N VAL A 91 -29.31 -2.42 -13.03
CA VAL A 91 -29.64 -0.99 -13.20
C VAL A 91 -28.41 -0.09 -13.11
N PHE A 92 -27.54 -0.32 -12.13
CA PHE A 92 -26.40 0.56 -11.84
C PHE A 92 -25.04 -0.06 -12.18
N GLY A 93 -25.01 -1.34 -12.58
CA GLY A 93 -23.79 -2.08 -12.87
C GLY A 93 -23.16 -2.74 -11.65
N ASN A 94 -22.01 -3.40 -11.87
CA ASN A 94 -21.31 -4.19 -10.85
C ASN A 94 -20.61 -3.34 -9.76
N ASP A 95 -20.47 -2.04 -9.99
CA ASP A 95 -19.80 -1.12 -9.08
C ASP A 95 -20.73 -0.64 -7.97
N VAL A 96 -20.53 -1.16 -6.76
CA VAL A 96 -21.33 -0.82 -5.55
C VAL A 96 -21.27 0.66 -5.23
N TRP A 97 -20.20 1.35 -5.61
CA TRP A 97 -20.03 2.78 -5.34
C TRP A 97 -20.91 3.66 -6.23
N GLY A 98 -21.41 3.12 -7.36
CA GLY A 98 -22.35 3.80 -8.26
C GLY A 98 -23.82 3.62 -7.87
N TRP A 99 -24.12 2.88 -6.79
CA TRP A 99 -25.49 2.59 -6.38
C TRP A 99 -26.09 3.77 -5.58
N GLU A 100 -26.54 4.81 -6.27
CA GLU A 100 -26.99 6.07 -5.64
C GLU A 100 -28.13 5.89 -4.61
N GLN A 101 -29.02 4.91 -4.85
CA GLN A 101 -30.18 4.64 -3.99
C GLN A 101 -29.85 3.71 -2.81
N PHE A 102 -28.64 3.16 -2.74
CA PHE A 102 -28.26 2.23 -1.67
C PHE A 102 -27.99 2.95 -0.35
N SER A 103 -28.95 2.90 0.57
CA SER A 103 -28.87 3.56 1.88
C SER A 103 -28.62 2.63 3.07
N GLY A 104 -28.59 1.31 2.86
CA GLY A 104 -28.45 0.34 3.94
C GLY A 104 -28.99 -1.02 3.58
N ALA A 105 -29.24 -1.84 4.61
CA ALA A 105 -29.85 -3.15 4.42
C ALA A 105 -31.23 -3.06 3.77
N CYS A 106 -31.53 -4.00 2.87
CA CYS A 106 -32.83 -4.06 2.21
C CYS A 106 -33.94 -4.45 3.19
N ALA A 107 -35.17 -3.97 2.95
CA ALA A 107 -36.32 -4.32 3.77
C ALA A 107 -36.58 -5.85 3.81
N CYS A 108 -36.30 -6.55 2.72
CA CYS A 108 -36.41 -8.01 2.59
C CYS A 108 -35.56 -8.76 3.63
N PHE A 109 -34.41 -8.19 4.03
CA PHE A 109 -33.51 -8.78 5.01
C PHE A 109 -34.20 -8.91 6.39
N ASN A 110 -34.88 -7.86 6.84
CA ASN A 110 -35.57 -7.86 8.13
C ASN A 110 -36.74 -8.85 8.18
N THR A 111 -37.47 -9.02 7.07
CA THR A 111 -38.61 -9.95 7.00
C THR A 111 -38.17 -11.40 7.15
N ARG A 112 -37.02 -11.77 6.54
CA ARG A 112 -36.48 -13.14 6.59
C ARG A 112 -35.99 -13.53 7.99
N TYR A 113 -35.39 -12.59 8.73
CA TYR A 113 -34.99 -12.84 10.11
C TYR A 113 -36.21 -12.98 11.02
N ARG A 114 -37.26 -12.18 10.81
CA ARG A 114 -38.50 -12.30 11.60
C ARG A 114 -39.25 -13.61 11.33
N SER A 115 -39.26 -14.12 10.10
CA SER A 115 -39.96 -15.37 9.78
C SER A 115 -39.26 -16.63 10.30
N ILE A 116 -37.94 -16.60 10.49
CA ILE A 116 -37.14 -17.73 11.01
C ILE A 116 -37.00 -17.67 12.54
N SER A 117 -37.43 -16.56 13.16
CA SER A 117 -37.47 -16.37 14.61
C SER A 117 -38.61 -17.16 15.27
N SER A 118 -38.58 -18.49 15.12
CA SER A 118 -39.17 -19.37 16.12
C SER A 118 -38.42 -19.14 17.44
N PRO A 119 -39.11 -18.92 18.58
CA PRO A 119 -38.50 -18.58 19.87
C PRO A 119 -37.48 -19.62 20.38
N ILE A 120 -37.41 -20.80 19.77
CA ILE A 120 -36.49 -21.89 20.13
C ILE A 120 -35.09 -21.71 19.51
N ALA A 121 -34.97 -21.04 18.35
CA ALA A 121 -33.68 -20.90 17.65
C ALA A 121 -32.80 -19.76 18.22
N ILE A 122 -33.40 -18.76 18.86
CA ILE A 122 -32.70 -17.59 19.41
C ILE A 122 -31.76 -17.97 20.57
N ARG A 123 -32.03 -19.06 21.29
CA ARG A 123 -31.22 -19.47 22.46
C ARG A 123 -29.89 -20.14 22.10
N ARG A 124 -29.67 -20.59 20.85
CA ARG A 124 -28.45 -21.30 20.44
C ARG A 124 -27.41 -20.45 19.70
N MET A 125 -27.74 -19.23 19.28
CA MET A 125 -26.78 -18.34 18.60
C MET A 125 -26.06 -17.36 19.53
N ASN A 126 -26.37 -17.38 20.83
CA ASN A 126 -25.74 -16.49 21.82
C ASN A 126 -24.40 -17.01 22.38
N SER A 127 -23.94 -18.17 21.94
CA SER A 127 -22.65 -18.74 22.35
C SER A 127 -21.68 -18.76 21.17
N SER A 128 -20.68 -17.90 21.25
CA SER A 128 -19.34 -18.00 20.62
C SER A 128 -19.11 -17.78 19.12
N SER A 129 -20.09 -17.34 18.33
CA SER A 129 -19.76 -16.80 16.99
C SER A 129 -19.53 -15.29 17.06
N PRO A 130 -18.39 -14.75 16.59
CA PRO A 130 -18.17 -13.32 16.49
C PRO A 130 -19.06 -12.80 15.36
N THR A 131 -20.33 -12.55 15.69
CA THR A 131 -21.26 -11.80 14.87
C THR A 131 -20.68 -10.39 14.74
N LEU A 132 -19.82 -10.21 13.74
CA LEU A 132 -19.48 -8.92 13.17
C LEU A 132 -20.77 -8.11 13.14
N SER A 133 -20.79 -7.00 13.87
CA SER A 133 -21.95 -6.14 14.03
C SER A 133 -22.31 -5.50 12.70
N PHE A 134 -22.98 -6.26 11.81
CA PHE A 134 -23.44 -5.83 10.50
C PHE A 134 -24.28 -4.54 10.57
N HIS A 135 -24.92 -4.29 11.72
CA HIS A 135 -25.66 -3.06 12.02
C HIS A 135 -24.82 -1.78 12.10
N THR A 136 -23.49 -1.86 12.12
CA THR A 136 -22.62 -0.67 12.20
C THR A 136 -22.09 -0.21 10.83
N LEU A 137 -22.33 -0.98 9.76
CA LEU A 137 -21.91 -0.62 8.42
C LEU A 137 -22.88 0.39 7.81
N ASN A 138 -22.48 1.67 7.81
CA ASN A 138 -23.18 2.71 7.06
C ASN A 138 -22.62 2.78 5.62
N PRO A 139 -23.40 2.42 4.58
CA PRO A 139 -22.94 2.47 3.19
C PRO A 139 -22.66 3.90 2.71
N LYS A 140 -23.33 4.90 3.28
CA LYS A 140 -23.11 6.32 2.96
C LYS A 140 -21.97 6.96 3.76
N LYS A 141 -21.24 6.17 4.57
CA LYS A 141 -20.07 6.67 5.32
C LYS A 141 -18.98 7.20 4.39
N PHE A 142 -18.80 6.58 3.24
CA PHE A 142 -17.77 6.95 2.28
C PHE A 142 -18.39 7.30 0.93
N THR A 143 -17.92 8.39 0.35
CA THR A 143 -18.44 8.92 -0.92
C THR A 143 -17.95 8.12 -2.13
N ASN A 144 -16.73 7.58 -2.05
CA ASN A 144 -16.09 6.80 -3.12
C ASN A 144 -14.99 5.88 -2.56
N ARG A 145 -14.43 5.03 -3.42
CA ARG A 145 -13.32 4.11 -3.11
C ARG A 145 -12.12 4.81 -2.49
N HIS A 146 -11.77 6.00 -2.99
CA HIS A 146 -10.62 6.77 -2.49
C HIS A 146 -10.84 7.30 -1.08
N HIS A 147 -12.04 7.81 -0.77
CA HIS A 147 -12.38 8.27 0.58
C HIS A 147 -12.32 7.11 1.58
N TRP A 148 -12.77 5.91 1.18
CA TRP A 148 -12.58 4.70 1.99
C TRP A 148 -11.10 4.37 2.20
N LEU A 149 -10.28 4.46 1.13
CA LEU A 149 -8.84 4.17 1.20
C LEU A 149 -8.12 5.16 2.13
N GLU A 150 -8.41 6.46 2.00
CA GLU A 150 -7.87 7.50 2.88
C GLU A 150 -8.21 7.22 4.34
N PHE A 151 -9.46 6.83 4.64
CA PHE A 151 -9.87 6.43 6.00
C PHE A 151 -9.13 5.17 6.47
N TYR A 152 -9.07 4.14 5.64
CA TYR A 152 -8.41 2.87 5.97
C TYR A 152 -6.92 3.06 6.28
N LEU A 153 -6.22 3.82 5.44
CA LEU A 153 -4.80 4.14 5.63
C LEU A 153 -4.59 5.11 6.79
N SER A 154 -5.52 6.04 7.04
CA SER A 154 -5.44 6.92 8.23
C SER A 154 -5.50 6.12 9.52
N MET A 155 -6.38 5.11 9.61
CA MET A 155 -6.42 4.21 10.77
C MET A 155 -5.11 3.43 10.97
N LYS A 156 -4.37 3.15 9.90
CA LYS A 156 -3.03 2.53 9.97
C LYS A 156 -1.98 3.54 10.38
N ALA A 157 -1.98 4.73 9.79
CA ALA A 157 -1.07 5.82 10.12
C ALA A 157 -1.18 6.25 11.58
N LEU A 158 -2.40 6.33 12.13
CA LEU A 158 -2.63 6.65 13.54
C LEU A 158 -1.87 5.72 14.50
N ARG A 159 -1.77 4.42 14.19
CA ARG A 159 -1.02 3.46 15.01
C ARG A 159 0.49 3.71 14.97
N LEU A 160 1.00 4.22 13.86
CA LEU A 160 2.40 4.60 13.72
C LEU A 160 2.68 5.92 14.44
N ILE A 161 1.75 6.89 14.36
CA ILE A 161 1.89 8.21 14.99
C ILE A 161 1.67 8.16 16.50
N GLN A 162 0.81 7.28 17.03
CA GLN A 162 0.57 7.16 18.47
C GLN A 162 1.84 6.84 19.28
N ASN A 163 2.86 6.29 18.63
CA ASN A 163 4.16 6.04 19.25
C ASN A 163 5.09 7.28 19.23
N CYS A 164 4.63 8.43 18.74
CA CYS A 164 5.37 9.70 18.79
C CYS A 164 4.91 10.53 20.01
N PRO A 165 5.84 11.01 20.85
CA PRO A 165 5.51 11.78 22.06
C PRO A 165 4.95 13.19 21.78
N TYR A 166 5.06 13.69 20.56
CA TYR A 166 4.58 15.03 20.18
C TYR A 166 3.18 14.91 19.57
N ARG A 167 2.14 15.01 20.41
CA ARG A 167 0.74 14.90 19.99
C ARG A 167 0.05 16.25 20.18
N GLU A 168 0.19 17.13 19.19
CA GLU A 168 -0.77 18.23 19.05
C GLU A 168 -2.13 17.66 18.61
N SER A 169 -3.20 18.25 19.11
CA SER A 169 -4.59 17.80 18.92
C SER A 169 -5.06 17.99 17.47
N VAL A 170 -4.53 17.19 16.54
CA VAL A 170 -4.94 17.26 15.14
C VAL A 170 -6.36 16.71 15.00
N GLY A 171 -7.28 17.61 14.69
CA GLY A 171 -8.71 17.32 14.52
C GLY A 171 -9.00 16.44 13.30
N GLY A 172 -9.61 15.27 13.56
CA GLY A 172 -10.32 14.43 12.60
C GLY A 172 -9.56 13.18 12.14
N ASP A 173 -10.15 12.00 12.39
CA ASP A 173 -9.60 10.68 12.05
C ASP A 173 -9.25 10.47 10.57
N SER A 174 -9.84 11.24 9.65
CA SER A 174 -9.64 11.09 8.19
C SER A 174 -8.41 11.82 7.64
N LYS A 175 -7.66 12.57 8.46
CA LYS A 175 -6.51 13.36 8.00
C LYS A 175 -5.14 12.76 8.32
N ALA A 176 -5.08 11.77 9.20
CA ALA A 176 -3.83 11.25 9.73
C ALA A 176 -2.87 10.69 8.65
N ILE A 177 -3.38 10.06 7.59
CA ILE A 177 -2.52 9.58 6.51
C ILE A 177 -1.81 10.73 5.79
N TRP A 178 -2.45 11.88 5.68
CA TRP A 178 -1.89 13.01 4.97
C TRP A 178 -0.94 13.86 5.82
N ASP A 179 -1.13 13.86 7.13
CA ASP A 179 -0.13 14.39 8.05
C ASP A 179 1.15 13.56 7.95
N LEU A 180 1.02 12.23 7.82
CA LEU A 180 2.14 11.34 7.57
C LEU A 180 2.83 11.62 6.23
N VAL A 181 2.06 11.76 5.14
CA VAL A 181 2.60 12.14 3.82
C VAL A 181 3.35 13.46 3.91
N SER A 182 2.77 14.47 4.57
CA SER A 182 3.40 15.79 4.73
C SER A 182 4.72 15.69 5.47
N ARG A 183 4.76 14.93 6.58
CA ARG A 183 5.99 14.70 7.35
C ARG A 183 7.07 13.97 6.56
N VAL A 184 6.70 12.97 5.76
CA VAL A 184 7.66 12.25 4.90
C VAL A 184 8.24 13.21 3.86
N LEU A 185 7.40 13.98 3.18
CA LEU A 185 7.85 14.92 2.14
C LEU A 185 8.66 16.11 2.71
N GLU A 186 8.33 16.58 3.91
CA GLU A 186 9.09 17.61 4.62
C GLU A 186 10.54 17.16 4.86
N GLY A 187 10.76 15.88 5.15
CA GLY A 187 12.11 15.29 5.25
C GLY A 187 12.93 15.37 3.95
N TYR A 188 12.29 15.61 2.81
CA TYR A 188 12.92 15.85 1.52
C TYR A 188 12.82 17.32 1.05
N GLY A 189 12.36 18.24 1.91
CA GLY A 189 12.13 19.65 1.54
C GLY A 189 11.04 19.85 0.49
N CYS A 190 10.04 18.96 0.47
CA CYS A 190 8.93 18.98 -0.49
C CYS A 190 7.58 19.07 0.21
N GLN A 191 6.56 19.50 -0.54
CA GLN A 191 5.17 19.53 -0.10
C GLN A 191 4.27 18.89 -1.15
N SER A 192 3.22 18.19 -0.71
CA SER A 192 2.17 17.72 -1.60
C SER A 192 1.09 18.79 -1.75
N ILE A 193 0.83 19.22 -2.99
CA ILE A 193 -0.35 19.99 -3.35
C ILE A 193 -1.40 19.01 -3.85
N ARG A 194 -2.50 18.89 -3.12
CA ARG A 194 -3.68 18.19 -3.63
C ARG A 194 -4.34 19.12 -4.62
N ALA A 195 -4.54 18.66 -5.86
CA ALA A 195 -5.41 19.33 -6.80
C ALA A 195 -6.81 19.41 -6.17
N ARG A 196 -7.10 20.53 -5.49
CA ARG A 196 -8.45 20.91 -5.13
C ARG A 196 -9.13 21.26 -6.44
N ARG A 197 -10.40 20.86 -6.59
CA ARG A 197 -11.25 21.37 -7.67
C ARG A 197 -11.17 22.89 -7.60
N SER A 198 -10.38 23.50 -8.48
CA SER A 198 -10.31 24.94 -8.58
C SER A 198 -11.67 25.34 -9.15
N TYR A 199 -12.55 25.87 -8.29
CA TYR A 199 -13.86 26.37 -8.69
C TYR A 199 -13.77 27.70 -9.46
N ALA A 200 -12.56 28.15 -9.82
CA ALA A 200 -12.36 29.29 -10.69
C ALA A 200 -12.70 28.88 -12.13
N GLY A 201 -13.90 29.26 -12.56
CA GLY A 201 -14.52 28.82 -13.79
C GLY A 201 -13.79 29.18 -15.08
N ARG A 202 -14.23 28.45 -16.11
CA ARG A 202 -13.95 28.52 -17.56
C ARG A 202 -12.81 27.64 -18.07
N ASP A 203 -13.27 26.53 -18.65
CA ASP A 203 -12.86 26.02 -19.96
C ASP A 203 -11.51 25.31 -20.11
N LEU A 204 -11.09 24.57 -19.09
CA LEU A 204 -10.20 23.43 -19.33
C LEU A 204 -10.93 22.16 -18.90
N ALA A 205 -11.42 21.43 -19.90
CA ALA A 205 -11.84 20.03 -19.81
C ALA A 205 -10.62 19.16 -19.47
N LEU A 206 -10.05 19.37 -18.29
CA LEU A 206 -9.04 18.51 -17.70
C LEU A 206 -9.76 17.20 -17.38
N SER A 207 -9.41 16.21 -18.19
CA SER A 207 -9.82 14.81 -18.11
C SER A 207 -10.05 14.36 -16.66
N SER A 208 -11.14 13.64 -16.42
CA SER A 208 -11.51 13.07 -15.11
C SER A 208 -10.39 12.26 -14.41
N ARG A 209 -9.31 11.93 -15.12
CA ARG A 209 -8.05 11.39 -14.56
C ARG A 209 -7.35 12.31 -13.55
N GLY A 210 -7.54 13.64 -13.62
CA GLY A 210 -6.82 14.60 -12.77
C GLY A 210 -7.28 14.67 -11.30
N LEU A 211 -8.37 13.99 -10.93
CA LEU A 211 -8.85 14.00 -9.53
C LEU A 211 -8.10 13.02 -8.63
N GLU A 212 -7.31 12.10 -9.21
CA GLU A 212 -6.63 11.03 -8.48
C GLU A 212 -5.13 11.27 -8.31
N SER A 213 -4.59 12.36 -8.84
CA SER A 213 -3.18 12.71 -8.71
C SER A 213 -2.92 13.76 -7.63
N CYS A 214 -1.69 13.76 -7.15
CA CYS A 214 -1.08 14.71 -6.25
C CYS A 214 0.15 15.29 -6.95
N LEU A 215 0.35 16.59 -6.78
CA LEU A 215 1.53 17.28 -7.28
C LEU A 215 2.52 17.42 -6.12
N ILE A 216 3.76 17.01 -6.33
CA ILE A 216 4.86 17.23 -5.37
C ILE A 216 5.67 18.43 -5.87
N VAL A 217 5.86 19.41 -4.98
CA VAL A 217 6.62 20.63 -5.25
C VAL A 217 7.69 20.84 -4.17
N PRO A 218 8.87 21.40 -4.52
CA PRO A 218 9.85 21.83 -3.53
C PRO A 218 9.30 22.97 -2.64
N GLN A 219 9.64 22.96 -1.35
CA GLN A 219 9.16 23.96 -0.38
C GLN A 219 9.84 25.33 -0.58
N GLU A 220 11.11 25.35 -0.95
CA GLU A 220 11.92 26.57 -1.15
C GLU A 220 11.39 27.47 -2.28
N ARG A 221 10.57 26.92 -3.17
CA ARG A 221 9.91 27.69 -4.23
C ARG A 221 8.99 28.79 -3.69
N LEU A 222 8.41 28.57 -2.51
CA LEU A 222 7.58 29.58 -1.85
C LEU A 222 8.38 30.84 -1.44
N LEU A 223 9.72 30.74 -1.41
CA LEU A 223 10.64 31.81 -1.03
C LEU A 223 11.36 32.46 -2.22
N GLY A 224 11.08 32.03 -3.47
CA GLY A 224 11.62 32.66 -4.68
C GLY A 224 13.09 32.32 -5.01
N VAL A 225 13.67 31.30 -4.37
CA VAL A 225 15.01 30.80 -4.70
C VAL A 225 14.94 29.88 -5.92
N THR A 226 15.86 30.03 -6.87
CA THR A 226 15.94 29.23 -8.10
C THR A 226 16.14 27.75 -7.77
N GLU A 227 15.19 26.94 -8.22
CA GLU A 227 15.04 25.53 -7.86
C GLU A 227 16.10 24.61 -8.49
N ASP A 228 16.68 23.74 -7.67
CA ASP A 228 17.39 22.56 -8.15
C ASP A 228 16.39 21.43 -8.43
N CYS A 229 16.30 20.99 -9.70
CA CYS A 229 15.56 19.77 -10.11
C CYS A 229 16.03 18.50 -9.36
N THR A 230 17.16 18.56 -8.67
CA THR A 230 17.77 17.45 -7.92
C THR A 230 16.89 17.00 -6.75
N THR A 231 16.14 17.90 -6.11
CA THR A 231 15.27 17.56 -4.98
C THR A 231 14.11 16.67 -5.41
N LEU A 232 13.44 17.00 -6.53
CA LEU A 232 12.35 16.18 -7.06
C LEU A 232 12.84 14.82 -7.57
N GLN A 233 13.98 14.79 -8.26
CA GLN A 233 14.60 13.53 -8.69
C GLN A 233 14.98 12.65 -7.49
N ARG A 234 15.45 13.27 -6.40
CA ARG A 234 15.76 12.56 -5.16
C ARG A 234 14.50 11.98 -4.53
N VAL A 235 13.41 12.74 -4.44
CA VAL A 235 12.12 12.26 -3.94
C VAL A 235 11.63 11.09 -4.79
N GLU A 236 11.61 11.25 -6.11
CA GLU A 236 11.17 10.21 -7.04
C GLU A 236 11.96 8.90 -6.88
N ARG A 237 13.29 9.02 -6.78
CA ARG A 237 14.19 7.88 -6.60
C ARG A 237 14.06 7.23 -5.22
N ASP A 238 14.14 8.02 -4.14
CA ASP A 238 14.24 7.52 -2.77
C ASP A 238 12.90 6.98 -2.27
N LEU A 239 11.78 7.51 -2.77
CA LEU A 239 10.44 7.01 -2.51
C LEU A 239 9.97 5.97 -3.55
N ALA A 240 10.82 5.59 -4.50
CA ALA A 240 10.52 4.63 -5.56
C ALA A 240 9.19 4.94 -6.30
N LEU A 241 8.97 6.21 -6.63
CA LEU A 241 7.73 6.70 -7.24
C LEU A 241 7.68 6.45 -8.76
N SER A 242 8.83 6.20 -9.38
CA SER A 242 8.96 5.87 -10.81
C SER A 242 8.61 4.42 -11.14
N VAL A 243 8.40 3.57 -10.13
CA VAL A 243 7.92 2.21 -10.34
C VAL A 243 6.45 2.29 -10.67
N GLU A 244 6.08 1.97 -11.92
CA GLU A 244 4.67 1.80 -12.29
C GLU A 244 4.08 0.66 -11.47
N TYR A 245 3.29 1.01 -10.45
CA TYR A 245 2.50 0.05 -9.70
C TYR A 245 1.31 -0.34 -10.56
N ASP A 246 1.39 -1.51 -11.20
CA ASP A 246 0.28 -2.08 -11.94
C ASP A 246 -0.89 -2.27 -10.97
N SER A 247 -1.96 -1.51 -11.17
CA SER A 247 -3.19 -1.59 -10.37
C SER A 247 -4.00 -2.88 -10.63
N ARG A 248 -3.50 -3.76 -11.50
CA ARG A 248 -4.09 -5.06 -11.81
C ARG A 248 -3.49 -6.11 -10.88
N PRO A 249 -4.29 -6.91 -10.16
CA PRO A 249 -3.78 -8.01 -9.36
C PRO A 249 -3.20 -9.08 -10.28
N THR A 250 -1.91 -8.97 -10.60
CA THR A 250 -1.16 -9.99 -11.34
C THR A 250 -0.89 -11.16 -10.39
N ARG A 251 -1.72 -12.21 -10.53
CA ARG A 251 -1.38 -13.55 -10.07
C ARG A 251 -0.16 -14.03 -10.86
N GLY A 252 1.04 -13.80 -10.33
CA GLY A 252 2.28 -14.34 -10.87
C GLY A 252 3.49 -13.56 -10.39
N LEU A 253 4.15 -14.04 -9.33
CA LEU A 253 5.46 -13.54 -8.91
C LEU A 253 6.50 -13.85 -9.98
N THR A 254 6.71 -12.91 -10.89
CA THR A 254 8.04 -12.66 -11.46
C THR A 254 8.22 -11.15 -11.43
N SER A 255 8.63 -10.61 -10.28
CA SER A 255 9.07 -9.22 -10.21
C SER A 255 10.26 -9.10 -11.16
N LYS A 256 10.04 -8.45 -12.31
CA LYS A 256 11.16 -8.02 -13.14
C LYS A 256 11.95 -7.06 -12.29
N LEU A 257 13.17 -7.46 -11.90
CA LEU A 257 14.12 -6.60 -11.21
C LEU A 257 14.08 -5.22 -11.88
N PRO A 258 13.81 -4.13 -11.14
CA PRO A 258 13.96 -2.80 -11.70
C PRO A 258 15.37 -2.72 -12.25
N ARG A 259 15.47 -2.35 -13.53
CA ARG A 259 16.75 -2.16 -14.21
C ARG A 259 17.42 -0.97 -13.56
N ILE A 260 18.22 -1.22 -12.51
CA ILE A 260 19.08 -0.21 -11.91
C ILE A 260 20.13 0.12 -12.98
N GLU A 261 19.84 1.13 -13.80
CA GLU A 261 20.91 1.83 -14.51
C GLU A 261 21.91 2.27 -13.45
N ARG A 262 23.18 1.90 -13.68
CA ARG A 262 24.28 2.08 -12.73
C ARG A 262 24.14 3.40 -12.02
N LEU A 263 24.04 3.36 -10.69
CA LEU A 263 24.14 4.50 -9.79
C LEU A 263 25.48 5.19 -10.04
N SER A 264 25.55 6.07 -11.03
CA SER A 264 26.66 6.98 -11.22
C SER A 264 26.50 8.07 -10.15
N PHE A 265 27.06 7.81 -8.97
CA PHE A 265 27.32 8.88 -8.02
C PHE A 265 28.25 9.87 -8.70
N GLY A 266 27.69 11.02 -9.09
CA GLY A 266 28.42 12.11 -9.70
C GLY A 266 29.42 12.69 -8.72
N ARG A 267 30.63 12.12 -8.68
CA ARG A 267 31.81 12.83 -8.21
C ARG A 267 32.29 13.65 -9.40
N GLY A 268 31.98 14.94 -9.39
CA GLY A 268 32.45 15.88 -10.39
C GLY A 268 33.98 15.97 -10.37
N ILE A 269 34.62 15.13 -11.17
CA ILE A 269 35.96 15.35 -11.70
C ILE A 269 35.81 15.22 -13.22
N SER A 270 36.17 16.31 -13.89
CA SER A 270 36.36 16.41 -15.33
C SER A 270 37.10 15.17 -15.86
N ASP A 271 36.54 14.47 -16.85
CA ASP A 271 37.18 14.39 -18.16
C ASP A 271 36.45 13.52 -19.18
N ARG A 272 36.24 14.14 -20.35
CA ARG A 272 36.55 13.67 -21.71
C ARG A 272 36.33 12.20 -22.08
N ARG A 273 35.41 12.04 -23.05
CA ARG A 273 35.44 11.11 -24.21
C ARG A 273 35.85 9.65 -23.96
N SER A 274 34.91 8.73 -24.19
CA SER A 274 34.94 7.88 -25.40
C SER A 274 33.80 6.86 -25.41
N SER A 275 33.16 6.78 -26.57
CA SER A 275 32.16 5.80 -26.96
C SER A 275 32.84 4.58 -27.59
N VAL A 276 32.86 3.42 -26.93
CA VAL A 276 33.09 2.12 -27.60
C VAL A 276 32.38 0.99 -26.84
N ILE A 277 31.35 0.42 -27.50
CA ILE A 277 30.92 -0.98 -27.57
C ILE A 277 31.07 -1.89 -26.33
N SER A 278 29.95 -2.48 -25.87
CA SER A 278 29.96 -3.86 -25.37
C SER A 278 28.61 -4.56 -25.57
N LYS A 279 28.47 -5.20 -26.73
CA LYS A 279 27.48 -6.26 -27.00
C LYS A 279 27.95 -7.55 -26.32
N SER A 280 27.74 -7.70 -25.01
CA SER A 280 27.99 -8.98 -24.31
C SER A 280 27.02 -9.29 -23.16
N LYS A 281 25.96 -8.48 -22.97
CA LYS A 281 25.08 -8.59 -21.79
C LYS A 281 23.93 -9.60 -21.91
N PHE A 282 23.77 -10.29 -23.04
CA PHE A 282 22.66 -11.24 -23.24
C PHE A 282 22.91 -12.65 -22.69
N ALA A 283 24.17 -13.03 -22.40
CA ALA A 283 24.48 -14.37 -21.89
C ALA A 283 24.37 -14.48 -20.35
N LEU A 284 24.69 -13.41 -19.61
CA LEU A 284 24.69 -13.42 -18.14
C LEU A 284 23.28 -13.44 -17.51
N SER A 285 22.28 -12.87 -18.19
CA SER A 285 20.90 -12.81 -17.69
C SER A 285 20.23 -14.20 -17.63
N LYS A 286 20.55 -15.11 -18.55
CA LYS A 286 20.01 -16.48 -18.53
C LYS A 286 20.62 -17.33 -17.41
N VAL A 287 21.90 -17.12 -17.08
CA VAL A 287 22.58 -17.84 -16.00
C VAL A 287 22.06 -17.40 -14.63
N ALA A 288 21.82 -16.10 -14.44
CA ALA A 288 21.26 -15.58 -13.18
C ALA A 288 19.84 -16.10 -12.88
N CYS A 289 19.01 -16.23 -13.91
CA CYS A 289 17.64 -16.73 -13.76
C CYS A 289 17.62 -18.23 -13.37
N SER A 290 18.54 -19.03 -13.92
CA SER A 290 18.67 -20.45 -13.59
C SER A 290 19.19 -20.69 -12.16
N LEU A 291 20.15 -19.88 -11.69
CA LEU A 291 20.67 -19.96 -10.32
C LEU A 291 19.60 -19.63 -9.27
N GLN A 292 18.74 -18.66 -9.54
CA GLN A 292 17.67 -18.28 -8.63
C GLN A 292 16.62 -19.38 -8.47
N THR A 293 16.26 -20.09 -9.55
CA THR A 293 15.37 -21.25 -9.47
C THR A 293 16.00 -22.40 -8.68
N VAL A 294 17.30 -22.68 -8.87
CA VAL A 294 17.99 -23.74 -8.13
C VAL A 294 18.04 -23.42 -6.64
N PHE A 295 18.35 -22.18 -6.27
CA PHE A 295 18.43 -21.76 -4.86
C PHE A 295 17.07 -21.83 -4.15
N LEU A 296 15.99 -21.42 -4.83
CA LEU A 296 14.63 -21.52 -4.29
C LEU A 296 14.21 -22.99 -4.09
N THR A 297 14.52 -23.87 -5.03
CA THR A 297 14.24 -25.32 -4.88
C THR A 297 15.10 -25.98 -3.80
N ALA A 298 16.36 -25.54 -3.65
CA ALA A 298 17.27 -26.08 -2.65
C ALA A 298 16.86 -25.69 -1.22
N LEU A 299 16.23 -24.52 -1.03
CA LEU A 299 15.70 -24.10 0.27
C LEU A 299 14.30 -24.65 0.56
N SER A 300 13.47 -24.88 -0.46
CA SER A 300 12.10 -25.37 -0.24
C SER A 300 12.08 -26.82 0.26
N ILE A 301 12.96 -27.68 -0.26
CA ILE A 301 13.02 -29.10 0.11
C ILE A 301 13.29 -29.32 1.61
N PRO A 302 14.34 -28.75 2.23
CA PRO A 302 14.60 -28.94 3.66
C PRO A 302 13.49 -28.35 4.54
N LEU A 303 12.88 -27.22 4.14
CA LEU A 303 11.73 -26.65 4.84
C LEU A 303 10.51 -27.58 4.82
N SER A 304 10.23 -28.22 3.69
CA SER A 304 9.17 -29.24 3.57
C SER A 304 9.48 -30.49 4.40
N ILE A 305 10.75 -30.92 4.46
CA ILE A 305 11.17 -32.05 5.30
C ILE A 305 11.02 -31.71 6.79
N VAL A 306 11.43 -30.52 7.23
CA VAL A 306 11.28 -30.07 8.64
C VAL A 306 9.81 -29.99 9.04
N THR A 307 8.94 -29.46 8.17
CA THR A 307 7.50 -29.39 8.45
C THR A 307 6.84 -30.78 8.46
N LEU A 308 7.25 -31.70 7.58
CA LEU A 308 6.79 -33.09 7.59
C LEU A 308 7.27 -33.82 8.86
N PHE A 309 8.51 -33.61 9.27
CA PHE A 309 9.03 -34.18 10.51
C PHE A 309 8.28 -33.63 11.73
N LEU A 310 8.07 -32.32 11.81
CA LEU A 310 7.30 -31.69 12.90
C LEU A 310 5.86 -32.19 12.94
N THR A 311 5.19 -32.36 11.80
CA THR A 311 3.83 -32.90 11.76
C THR A 311 3.77 -34.35 12.21
N ILE A 312 4.72 -35.20 11.79
CA ILE A 312 4.84 -36.58 12.30
C ILE A 312 5.08 -36.58 13.80
N VAL A 313 6.05 -35.80 14.29
CA VAL A 313 6.35 -35.70 15.72
C VAL A 313 5.12 -35.22 16.49
N CYS A 314 4.44 -34.15 16.06
CA CYS A 314 3.23 -33.67 16.70
C CYS A 314 2.08 -34.71 16.69
N PHE A 315 1.95 -35.50 15.62
CA PHE A 315 0.92 -36.54 15.51
C PHE A 315 1.21 -37.73 16.44
N TYR A 316 2.47 -38.18 16.51
CA TYR A 316 2.87 -39.35 17.30
C TYR A 316 3.14 -39.03 18.76
N TYR A 317 3.73 -37.87 19.08
CA TYR A 317 4.02 -37.49 20.46
C TYR A 317 2.81 -37.00 21.24
N ARG A 318 1.65 -36.83 20.58
CA ARG A 318 0.32 -36.51 21.14
C ARG A 318 0.43 -35.96 22.57
N PRO A 319 0.99 -34.73 22.74
CA PRO A 319 1.39 -34.26 24.05
C PRO A 319 0.16 -34.29 24.96
N TRP A 320 0.29 -35.00 26.09
CA TRP A 320 -0.76 -35.17 27.10
C TRP A 320 -1.39 -33.84 27.56
N ALA A 321 -0.71 -32.72 27.31
CA ALA A 321 -1.17 -31.36 27.57
C ALA A 321 -2.40 -30.90 26.74
N PHE A 322 -2.78 -31.59 25.66
CA PHE A 322 -3.98 -31.26 24.87
C PHE A 322 -5.21 -32.14 25.19
N ARG A 323 -5.18 -32.88 26.31
CA ARG A 323 -6.31 -33.74 26.73
C ARG A 323 -7.33 -33.04 27.65
N ILE A 324 -7.36 -31.71 27.69
CA ILE A 324 -8.37 -30.95 28.43
C ILE A 324 -9.20 -30.10 27.46
N LEU A 325 -10.22 -30.74 26.87
CA LEU A 325 -11.62 -30.27 26.76
C LEU A 325 -12.42 -31.27 25.94
#